data_AF-A0A060YI70-F1
#
_entry.id   AF-A0A060YI70-F1
#
_cell.length_a   1.000
_cell.length_b   1.000
_cell.length_c   1.000
_cell.angle_alpha   90.00
_cell.angle_beta   90.00
_cell.angle_gamma   90.00
#
_symmetry.space_group_name_H-M   'P 1'
#
loop_
_entity.id
_entity.type
_entity.pdbx_description
1 polymer ?
#
loop_
_entity_poly.entity_id
_entity_poly.type
_entity_poly.pdbx_seq_one_letter_code
_entity_poly.pdbx_strand_id
1 'polypeptide(L)'
;MLYLSIPYVMPYWNGFIDNICWKKVWMLPHTYLLVNKIKEVSFKIIHKYYPANHYMKKFKENINSNCSFCNDHPETVVHLFWHCMHVRKMWQDISRFIIEHIYEDFTLLWRDILFGFFTYNRNKRNHFYVINFIILLAKFHIHKCKFTNRKPHFRTLPK
;
A
#
# COMPACT_ATOMS: atom_id res chain seq x y z
N MET A 1 -5.58 -4.29 -25.88
CA MET A 1 -6.22 -3.18 -25.15
C MET A 1 -7.03 -3.81 -24.03
N LEU A 2 -6.45 -3.97 -22.82
CA LEU A 2 -7.19 -4.56 -21.70
C LEU A 2 -8.30 -3.58 -21.33
N TYR A 3 -9.56 -4.00 -21.43
CA TYR A 3 -10.69 -3.26 -20.87
C TYR A 3 -10.37 -2.99 -19.41
N LEU A 4 -10.10 -1.73 -19.07
CA LEU A 4 -10.09 -1.26 -17.70
C LEU A 4 -11.54 -1.31 -17.22
N SER A 5 -11.96 -2.47 -16.71
CA SER A 5 -13.23 -2.61 -16.02
C SER A 5 -13.27 -1.56 -14.91
N ILE A 6 -14.14 -0.56 -15.03
CA ILE A 6 -14.36 0.46 -14.01
C ILE A 6 -14.56 -0.27 -12.69
N PRO A 7 -13.72 -0.04 -11.66
CA PRO A 7 -13.82 -0.81 -10.44
C PRO A 7 -15.11 -0.36 -9.74
N TYR A 8 -16.02 -1.28 -9.49
CA TYR A 8 -17.29 -1.00 -8.79
C TYR A 8 -17.09 -0.23 -7.47
N VAL A 9 -15.90 -0.32 -6.88
CA VAL A 9 -15.51 0.35 -5.65
C VAL A 9 -15.15 1.83 -5.80
N MET A 10 -15.23 2.44 -7.00
CA MET A 10 -14.97 3.88 -7.19
C MET A 10 -15.77 4.79 -6.25
N PRO A 11 -17.12 4.63 -6.12
CA PRO A 11 -17.91 5.49 -5.24
C PRO A 11 -17.45 5.39 -3.79
N TYR A 12 -17.01 4.20 -3.35
CA TYR A 12 -16.49 4.01 -2.00
C TYR A 12 -15.23 4.84 -1.76
N TRP A 13 -14.27 4.82 -2.69
CA TRP A 13 -13.01 5.55 -2.51
C TRP A 13 -13.17 7.06 -2.72
N ASN A 14 -14.08 7.47 -3.60
CA ASN A 14 -14.40 8.89 -3.81
C ASN A 14 -14.96 9.55 -2.54
N GLY A 15 -15.57 8.78 -1.62
CA GLY A 15 -15.98 9.31 -0.31
C GLY A 15 -14.83 9.73 0.61
N PHE A 16 -13.58 9.37 0.28
CA PHE A 16 -12.40 9.72 1.09
C PHE A 16 -11.40 10.63 0.36
N ILE A 17 -11.37 10.55 -0.97
CA ILE A 17 -10.42 11.29 -1.81
C ILE A 17 -11.12 11.71 -3.09
N ASP A 18 -11.11 13.02 -3.34
CA ASP A 18 -11.64 13.57 -4.58
C ASP A 18 -10.67 13.37 -5.76
N ASN A 19 -11.23 13.27 -6.96
CA ASN A 19 -10.49 13.33 -8.23
C ASN A 19 -9.38 12.27 -8.41
N ILE A 20 -9.59 11.04 -7.93
CA ILE A 20 -8.67 9.93 -8.18
C ILE A 20 -8.54 9.67 -9.69
N CYS A 21 -7.34 9.80 -10.23
CA CYS A 21 -7.05 9.45 -11.61
C CYS A 21 -6.88 7.93 -11.76
N TRP A 22 -8.01 7.21 -11.83
CA TRP A 22 -8.04 5.74 -11.84
C TRP A 22 -7.13 5.12 -12.90
N LYS A 23 -7.12 5.67 -14.12
CA LYS A 23 -6.22 5.20 -15.19
C LYS A 23 -4.75 5.20 -14.77
N LYS A 24 -4.28 6.23 -14.06
CA LYS A 24 -2.90 6.28 -13.54
C LYS A 24 -2.69 5.27 -12.42
N VAL A 25 -3.61 5.23 -11.45
CA VAL A 25 -3.53 4.32 -10.30
C VAL A 25 -3.45 2.86 -10.74
N TRP A 26 -4.29 2.45 -11.70
CA TRP A 26 -4.26 1.08 -12.22
C TRP A 26 -3.02 0.78 -13.03
N MET A 27 -2.56 1.72 -13.85
CA MET A 27 -1.38 1.49 -14.68
C MET A 27 -0.09 1.53 -13.87
N LEU A 28 -0.10 2.12 -12.67
CA LEU A 28 1.11 2.34 -11.85
C LEU A 28 1.89 1.04 -11.57
N PRO A 29 1.31 -0.08 -11.10
CA PRO A 29 2.08 -1.32 -10.95
C PRO A 29 2.61 -1.89 -12.27
N HIS A 30 1.98 -1.56 -13.40
CA HIS A 30 2.37 -2.00 -14.74
C HIS A 30 3.48 -1.15 -15.37
N THR A 31 3.84 0.01 -14.79
CA THR A 31 5.00 0.80 -15.25
C THR A 31 6.34 0.21 -14.81
N TYR A 32 6.34 -0.87 -14.04
CA TYR A 32 7.52 -1.53 -13.51
C TYR A 32 7.60 -2.99 -13.97
N LEU A 33 8.83 -3.48 -14.12
CA LEU A 33 9.13 -4.89 -14.35
C LEU A 33 9.02 -5.68 -13.04
N LEU A 34 7.81 -5.71 -12.46
CA LEU A 34 7.50 -6.45 -11.25
C LEU A 34 6.79 -7.76 -11.57
N VAL A 35 7.08 -8.79 -10.78
CA VAL A 35 6.35 -10.06 -10.82
C VAL A 35 4.88 -9.85 -10.43
N ASN A 36 3.98 -10.66 -11.00
CA ASN A 36 2.54 -10.51 -10.81
C ASN A 36 2.11 -10.52 -9.34
N LYS A 37 2.77 -11.31 -8.49
CA LYS A 37 2.49 -11.37 -7.04
C LYS A 37 2.61 -10.01 -6.34
N ILE A 38 3.52 -9.14 -6.80
CA ILE A 38 3.69 -7.78 -6.23
C ILE A 38 2.54 -6.88 -6.70
N LYS A 39 2.23 -6.92 -8.00
CA LYS A 39 1.16 -6.13 -8.62
C LYS A 39 -0.21 -6.47 -8.01
N GLU A 40 -0.44 -7.76 -7.76
CA GLU A 40 -1.68 -8.31 -7.23
C GLU A 40 -2.03 -7.74 -5.84
N VAL A 41 -1.05 -7.43 -4.99
CA VAL A 41 -1.32 -6.82 -3.68
C VAL A 41 -1.99 -5.46 -3.82
N SER A 42 -1.46 -4.60 -4.69
CA SER A 42 -2.08 -3.30 -4.97
C SER A 42 -3.46 -3.46 -5.59
N PHE A 43 -3.61 -4.41 -6.52
CA PHE A 43 -4.89 -4.71 -7.15
C PHE A 43 -5.95 -5.15 -6.12
N LYS A 44 -5.60 -6.06 -5.20
CA LYS A 44 -6.45 -6.51 -4.08
C LYS A 44 -6.89 -5.36 -3.17
N ILE A 45 -5.97 -4.43 -2.86
CA ILE A 45 -6.24 -3.27 -2.00
C ILE A 45 -7.23 -2.33 -2.67
N ILE A 46 -6.94 -1.89 -3.90
CA ILE A 46 -7.78 -0.88 -4.58
C ILE A 46 -9.17 -1.42 -4.92
N HIS A 47 -9.32 -2.73 -5.13
CA HIS A 47 -10.62 -3.38 -5.35
C HIS A 47 -11.31 -3.86 -4.06
N LYS A 48 -10.76 -3.53 -2.89
CA LYS A 48 -11.32 -3.85 -1.56
C LYS A 48 -11.56 -5.32 -1.25
N TYR A 49 -10.84 -6.23 -1.89
CA TYR A 49 -10.95 -7.67 -1.59
C TYR A 49 -9.65 -8.25 -1.03
N TYR A 50 -8.72 -7.38 -0.62
CA TYR A 50 -7.56 -7.81 0.15
C TYR A 50 -8.02 -8.60 1.39
N PRO A 51 -7.41 -9.77 1.68
CA PRO A 51 -7.88 -10.69 2.70
C PRO A 51 -7.53 -10.22 4.12
N ALA A 52 -8.04 -9.07 4.55
CA ALA A 52 -7.87 -8.57 5.92
C ALA A 52 -8.79 -9.34 6.88
N ASN A 53 -8.34 -9.67 8.09
CA ASN A 53 -9.05 -10.60 8.97
C ASN A 53 -10.46 -10.10 9.35
N HIS A 54 -10.63 -8.79 9.55
CA HIS A 54 -11.95 -8.20 9.80
C HIS A 54 -12.93 -8.43 8.64
N TYR A 55 -12.45 -8.38 7.39
CA TYR A 55 -13.27 -8.70 6.22
C TYR A 55 -13.55 -10.20 6.11
N MET A 56 -12.54 -11.02 6.37
CA MET A 56 -12.64 -12.48 6.24
C MET A 56 -13.55 -13.13 7.27
N LYS A 57 -13.73 -12.52 8.45
CA LYS A 57 -14.68 -12.98 9.47
C LYS A 57 -16.13 -13.09 8.95
N LYS A 58 -16.50 -12.33 7.93
CA LYS A 58 -17.81 -12.41 7.27
C LYS A 58 -18.06 -13.73 6.54
N PHE A 59 -17.01 -14.44 6.15
CA PHE A 59 -17.09 -15.72 5.43
C PHE A 59 -16.78 -16.92 6.33
N LYS A 60 -16.08 -16.69 7.44
CA LYS A 60 -15.74 -17.72 8.42
C LYS A 60 -15.67 -17.11 9.81
N GLU A 61 -16.66 -17.43 10.64
CA GLU A 61 -16.86 -16.81 11.96
C GLU A 61 -15.68 -17.03 12.93
N ASN A 62 -14.99 -18.18 12.80
CA ASN A 62 -13.87 -18.58 13.66
C ASN A 62 -12.55 -17.83 13.38
N ILE A 63 -12.55 -16.83 12.48
CA ILE A 63 -11.36 -16.01 12.22
C ILE A 63 -11.22 -14.95 13.32
N ASN A 64 -10.05 -14.93 13.97
CA ASN A 64 -9.67 -13.81 14.84
C ASN A 64 -9.59 -12.53 13.99
N SER A 65 -10.47 -11.57 14.24
CA SER A 65 -10.55 -10.31 13.52
C SER A 65 -9.42 -9.34 13.84
N ASN A 66 -8.60 -9.60 14.86
CA ASN A 66 -7.52 -8.71 15.26
C ASN A 66 -6.38 -8.72 14.25
N CYS A 67 -5.63 -7.61 14.25
CA CYS A 67 -4.46 -7.38 13.41
C CYS A 67 -3.39 -8.45 13.62
N SER A 68 -2.95 -9.07 12.53
CA SER A 68 -1.90 -10.12 12.54
C SER A 68 -0.54 -9.61 13.05
N PHE A 69 -0.37 -8.30 13.24
CA PHE A 69 0.87 -7.70 13.73
C PHE A 69 0.80 -7.20 15.17
N CYS A 70 -0.20 -6.38 15.51
CA CYS A 70 -0.31 -5.78 16.85
C CYS A 70 -1.30 -6.50 17.76
N ASN A 71 -2.20 -7.32 17.21
CA ASN A 71 -3.27 -8.03 17.92
C ASN A 71 -4.22 -7.14 18.77
N ASP A 72 -4.16 -5.81 18.59
CA ASP A 72 -4.82 -4.82 19.45
C ASP A 72 -6.06 -4.16 18.80
N HIS A 73 -6.09 -4.07 17.47
CA HIS A 73 -7.19 -3.49 16.72
C HIS A 73 -7.72 -4.45 15.65
N PRO A 74 -8.98 -4.28 15.19
CA PRO A 74 -9.49 -5.02 14.03
C PRO A 74 -8.61 -4.84 12.79
N GLU A 75 -8.30 -5.95 12.12
CA GLU A 75 -7.49 -5.95 10.91
C GLU A 75 -8.31 -5.48 9.71
N THR A 76 -8.39 -4.17 9.52
CA THR A 76 -8.82 -3.57 8.26
C THR A 76 -7.63 -3.38 7.32
N VAL A 77 -7.88 -3.16 6.02
CA VAL A 77 -6.81 -2.85 5.06
C VAL A 77 -6.05 -1.58 5.47
N VAL A 78 -6.77 -0.54 5.87
CA VAL A 78 -6.16 0.73 6.31
C VAL A 78 -5.34 0.51 7.59
N HIS A 79 -5.83 -0.29 8.54
CA HIS A 79 -5.05 -0.62 9.73
C HIS A 79 -3.78 -1.42 9.37
N LEU A 80 -3.92 -2.49 8.59
CA LEU A 80 -2.84 -3.39 8.23
C LEU A 80 -1.73 -2.71 7.40
N PHE A 81 -2.09 -1.76 6.54
CA PHE A 81 -1.11 -1.09 5.66
C PHE A 81 -0.69 0.31 6.13
N TRP A 82 -1.34 0.89 7.15
CA TRP A 82 -1.02 2.24 7.61
C TRP A 82 -1.06 2.41 9.13
N HIS A 83 -2.20 2.17 9.79
CA HIS A 83 -2.34 2.57 11.20
C HIS A 83 -1.60 1.67 12.20
N CYS A 84 -1.39 0.39 11.89
CA CYS A 84 -0.69 -0.54 12.77
C CYS A 84 0.68 0.00 13.19
N MET A 85 0.99 -0.03 14.50
CA MET A 85 2.22 0.55 15.04
C MET A 85 3.51 -0.01 14.40
N HIS A 86 3.53 -1.31 14.07
CA HIS A 86 4.68 -1.94 13.41
C HIS A 86 4.86 -1.46 11.97
N VAL A 87 3.75 -1.29 11.26
CA VAL A 87 3.74 -0.81 9.86
C VAL A 87 4.06 0.68 9.81
N ARG A 88 3.54 1.47 10.76
CA ARG A 88 3.86 2.89 10.90
C ARG A 88 5.34 3.10 11.14
N LYS A 89 5.96 2.32 12.02
CA LYS A 89 7.42 2.35 12.24
C LYS A 89 8.18 2.06 10.94
N MET A 90 7.79 1.02 10.21
CA MET A 90 8.38 0.71 8.90
C MET A 90 8.26 1.89 7.92
N TRP A 91 7.09 2.52 7.83
CA TRP A 91 6.89 3.68 6.96
C TRP A 91 7.70 4.90 7.40
N GLN A 92 7.87 5.14 8.70
CA GLN A 92 8.75 6.20 9.20
C GLN A 92 10.19 5.99 8.76
N ASP A 93 10.69 4.75 8.84
CA ASP A 93 12.06 4.43 8.40
C ASP A 93 12.21 4.53 6.88
N ILE A 94 11.20 4.11 6.10
CA ILE A 94 11.17 4.29 4.64
C ILE A 94 11.11 5.77 4.27
N SER A 95 10.29 6.57 4.95
CA SER A 95 10.19 8.01 4.73
C SER A 95 11.51 8.71 5.02
N ARG A 96 12.19 8.35 6.11
CA ARG A 96 13.53 8.86 6.43
C ARG A 96 14.52 8.56 5.30
N PHE A 97 14.55 7.31 4.83
CA PHE A 97 15.40 6.91 3.71
C PHE A 97 15.09 7.71 2.42
N ILE A 98 13.81 7.92 2.10
CA ILE A 98 13.41 8.70 0.92
C ILE A 98 13.85 10.16 1.06
N ILE A 99 13.67 10.76 2.24
CA ILE A 99 14.09 12.14 2.52
C ILE A 99 15.60 12.29 2.39
N GLU A 100 16.38 11.37 2.96
CA GLU A 100 17.85 11.42 2.95
C GLU A 100 18.47 11.20 1.56
N HIS A 101 17.84 10.41 0.69
CA HIS A 101 18.50 9.89 -0.51
C HIS A 101 17.78 10.13 -1.83
N ILE A 102 16.51 10.55 -1.80
CA ILE A 102 15.68 10.66 -3.01
C ILE A 102 15.05 12.04 -3.10
N TYR A 103 14.25 12.46 -2.13
CA TYR A 103 13.50 13.70 -2.19
C TYR A 103 13.29 14.32 -0.82
N GLU A 104 13.99 15.42 -0.54
CA GLU A 104 14.02 16.07 0.77
C GLU A 104 12.63 16.53 1.27
N ASP A 105 11.78 17.05 0.38
CA ASP A 105 10.42 17.51 0.73
C ASP A 105 9.39 16.38 0.73
N PHE A 106 9.82 15.13 0.92
CA PHE A 106 8.91 13.98 0.87
C PHE A 106 7.94 13.95 2.04
N THR A 107 6.65 13.86 1.74
CA THR A 107 5.59 13.59 2.71
C THR A 107 4.82 12.36 2.26
N LEU A 108 4.51 11.49 3.21
CA LEU A 108 3.78 10.25 2.97
C LEU A 108 2.46 10.24 3.74
N LEU A 109 1.37 9.93 3.05
CA LEU A 109 0.04 9.81 3.63
C LEU A 109 -0.57 8.44 3.31
N TRP A 110 -1.59 8.07 4.09
CA TRP A 110 -2.26 6.78 3.94
C TRP A 110 -2.79 6.53 2.52
N ARG A 111 -3.25 7.57 1.84
CA ARG A 111 -3.74 7.51 0.45
C ARG A 111 -2.63 7.14 -0.53
N ASP A 112 -1.42 7.64 -0.31
CA ASP A 112 -0.28 7.38 -1.19
C ASP A 112 0.16 5.93 -1.03
N ILE A 113 -0.01 5.37 0.17
CA ILE A 113 0.09 3.93 0.37
C ILE A 113 -0.98 3.21 -0.41
N LEU A 114 -2.27 3.56 -0.37
CA LEU A 114 -3.26 2.77 -1.10
C LEU A 114 -3.10 2.87 -2.63
N PHE A 115 -2.99 4.08 -3.16
CA PHE A 115 -3.10 4.37 -4.59
C PHE A 115 -1.76 4.62 -5.30
N GLY A 116 -0.68 4.79 -4.54
CA GLY A 116 0.56 5.37 -5.06
C GLY A 116 0.42 6.86 -5.33
N PHE A 117 1.54 7.53 -5.57
CA PHE A 117 1.58 8.91 -6.04
C PHE A 117 1.21 8.94 -7.52
N PHE A 118 0.02 9.47 -7.83
CA PHE A 118 -0.47 9.66 -9.21
C PHE A 118 -0.55 11.15 -9.63
N THR A 119 -0.34 12.05 -8.67
CA THR A 119 -0.31 13.50 -8.84
C THR A 119 0.96 14.06 -8.21
N TYR A 120 1.81 14.67 -9.03
CA TYR A 120 3.06 15.31 -8.61
C TYR A 120 3.56 16.25 -9.71
N ASN A 121 4.45 17.18 -9.35
CA ASN A 121 5.09 18.08 -10.32
C ASN A 121 5.89 17.28 -11.35
N ARG A 122 5.74 17.59 -12.65
CA ARG A 122 6.42 16.91 -13.76
C ARG A 122 7.94 16.87 -13.59
N ASN A 123 8.53 17.90 -12.99
CA ASN A 123 9.98 17.99 -12.73
C ASN A 123 10.45 16.96 -11.68
N LYS A 124 9.53 16.40 -10.88
CA LYS A 124 9.82 15.37 -9.87
C LYS A 124 9.48 13.96 -10.34
N ARG A 125 9.22 13.75 -11.64
CA ARG A 125 8.82 12.45 -12.22
C ARG A 125 9.75 11.30 -11.82
N ASN A 126 11.08 11.49 -11.87
CA ASN A 126 12.04 10.44 -11.56
C ASN A 126 12.00 10.06 -10.07
N HIS A 127 11.89 11.05 -9.17
CA HIS A 127 11.73 10.81 -7.74
C HIS A 127 10.47 9.98 -7.46
N PHE A 128 9.32 10.40 -7.99
CA PHE A 128 8.07 9.67 -7.78
C PHE A 128 8.00 8.32 -8.48
N TYR A 129 8.77 8.12 -9.55
CA TYR A 129 8.96 6.79 -10.14
C TYR A 129 9.65 5.84 -9.15
N VAL A 130 10.74 6.27 -8.50
CA VAL A 130 11.45 5.45 -7.50
C VAL A 130 10.61 5.28 -6.22
N ILE A 131 9.97 6.33 -5.73
CA ILE A 131 9.13 6.29 -4.52
C ILE A 131 7.96 5.32 -4.70
N ASN A 132 7.26 5.36 -5.83
CA ASN A 132 6.17 4.43 -6.10
C ASN A 132 6.67 2.98 -6.19
N PHE A 133 7.86 2.75 -6.75
CA PHE A 133 8.48 1.43 -6.75
C PHE A 133 8.72 0.92 -5.31
N ILE A 134 9.29 1.76 -4.44
CA ILE A 134 9.50 1.44 -3.03
C ILE A 134 8.16 1.12 -2.34
N ILE A 135 7.11 1.91 -2.58
CA ILE A 135 5.78 1.66 -2.02
C ILE A 135 5.22 0.31 -2.46
N LEU A 136 5.34 -0.05 -3.74
CA LEU A 136 4.88 -1.35 -4.25
C LEU A 136 5.62 -2.51 -3.58
N LEU A 137 6.94 -2.39 -3.42
CA LEU A 137 7.74 -3.41 -2.73
C LEU A 137 7.39 -3.50 -1.24
N ALA A 138 7.21 -2.37 -0.56
CA ALA A 138 6.86 -2.32 0.84
C ALA A 138 5.45 -2.89 1.12
N LYS A 139 4.47 -2.64 0.24
CA LYS A 139 3.16 -3.34 0.29
C LYS A 139 3.32 -4.85 0.23
N PHE A 140 4.14 -5.32 -0.71
CA PHE A 140 4.38 -6.75 -0.87
C PHE A 140 5.13 -7.34 0.34
N HIS A 141 6.05 -6.59 0.94
CA HIS A 141 6.70 -6.95 2.19
C HIS A 141 5.69 -7.09 3.33
N ILE A 142 4.81 -6.11 3.55
CA ILE A 142 3.72 -6.19 4.54
C ILE A 142 2.86 -7.44 4.29
N HIS A 143 2.47 -7.67 3.04
CA HIS A 143 1.70 -8.86 2.67
C HIS A 143 2.42 -10.15 3.05
N LYS A 144 3.71 -10.31 2.70
CA LYS A 144 4.50 -11.48 3.08
C LYS A 144 4.61 -11.64 4.60
N CYS A 145 4.87 -10.54 5.31
CA CYS A 145 4.95 -10.52 6.77
C CYS A 145 3.67 -11.05 7.42
N LYS A 146 2.49 -10.62 6.92
CA LYS A 146 1.20 -11.14 7.38
C LYS A 146 1.14 -12.67 7.29
N PHE A 147 1.45 -13.24 6.13
CA PHE A 147 1.32 -14.69 5.89
C PHE A 147 2.49 -15.53 6.44
N THR A 148 3.50 -14.89 7.03
CA THR A 148 4.64 -15.57 7.66
C THR A 148 4.73 -15.31 9.17
N ASN A 149 3.72 -14.66 9.76
CA ASN A 149 3.69 -14.25 11.17
C ASN A 149 4.94 -13.45 11.60
N ARG A 150 5.47 -12.63 10.69
CA ARG A 150 6.60 -11.74 10.98
C ARG A 150 6.12 -10.30 11.02
N LYS A 151 6.74 -9.48 11.87
CA LYS A 151 6.47 -8.05 11.91
C LYS A 151 7.22 -7.34 10.78
N PRO A 152 6.56 -6.41 10.06
CA PRO A 152 7.19 -5.65 9.00
C PRO A 152 8.28 -4.74 9.57
N HIS A 153 9.42 -4.67 8.91
CA HIS A 153 10.54 -3.81 9.30
C HIS A 153 11.37 -3.46 8.07
N PHE A 154 11.88 -2.23 8.04
CA PHE A 154 12.76 -1.76 6.98
C PHE A 154 14.20 -1.87 7.45
N ARG A 155 14.99 -2.78 6.86
CA ARG A 155 16.43 -2.89 7.14
C ARG A 155 17.17 -1.96 6.19
N THR A 156 17.72 -0.88 6.71
CA THR A 156 18.78 -0.14 6.03
C THR A 156 20.10 -0.86 6.28
N LEU A 157 20.97 -0.92 5.28
CA LEU A 157 22.36 -1.31 5.52
C LEU A 157 22.98 -0.29 6.50
N PRO A 158 23.75 -0.73 7.51
CA PRO A 158 24.50 0.21 8.32
C PRO A 158 25.43 1.03 7.41
N LYS A 159 25.49 2.35 7.64
CA LYS A 159 26.42 3.27 6.97
C LYS A 159 27.85 2.93 7.36
#